data_AF-A0A7S1H921-F1
#
_entry.id   AF-A0A7S1H921-F1
#
_cell.length_a   1.000
_cell.length_b   1.000
_cell.length_c   1.000
_cell.angle_alpha   90.00
_cell.angle_beta   90.00
_cell.angle_gamma   90.00
#
_symmetry.space_group_name_H-M   'P 1'
#
loop_
_entity.id
_entity.type
_entity.pdbx_description
1 polymer ?
#
loop_
_entity_poly.entity_id
_entity_poly.type
_entity_poly.pdbx_seq_one_letter_code
_entity_poly.pdbx_strand_id
1 'polypeptide(L)'
;NWVLSMRLAEVENFLLVALDAPSHSFFTKHKVHSHLLAVGGEGEALHHQSGAFMDIMHVRMESLLAIMRGGVSVWLTDVDAIFNNDPFAFLEEGRDAAMVYDTPFLPKGEDSPLMVMAGCFWMRECGASPSNCELLEATMQHQRENPSKHDQYSFNAKLYEKGVNYTL
;
A
#
# COMPACT_ATOMS: atom_id res chain seq x y z
N ASN A 1 11.97 11.12 0.53
CA ASN A 1 10.57 11.36 0.15
C ASN A 1 10.40 10.84 -1.26
N TRP A 2 9.38 10.02 -1.46
CA TRP A 2 9.09 9.30 -2.69
C TRP A 2 9.12 10.17 -3.96
N VAL A 3 8.52 11.36 -3.91
CA VAL A 3 8.42 12.28 -5.05
C VAL A 3 9.81 12.72 -5.54
N LEU A 4 10.75 12.95 -4.63
CA LEU A 4 12.14 13.27 -5.01
C LEU A 4 12.81 12.07 -5.67
N SER A 5 12.59 10.86 -5.15
CA SER A 5 13.13 9.63 -5.76
C SER A 5 12.59 9.41 -7.16
N MET A 6 11.30 9.63 -7.40
CA MET A 6 10.67 9.51 -8.72
C MET A 6 11.28 10.50 -9.72
N ARG A 7 11.49 11.75 -9.30
CA ARG A 7 12.15 12.77 -10.14
C ARG A 7 13.60 12.41 -10.47
N LEU A 8 14.35 11.88 -9.49
CA LEU A 8 15.73 11.45 -9.70
C LEU A 8 15.83 10.24 -10.64
N ALA A 9 14.82 9.36 -10.63
CA ALA A 9 14.69 8.23 -11.54
C ALA A 9 14.06 8.60 -12.89
N GLU A 10 13.86 9.90 -13.18
CA GLU A 10 13.26 10.40 -14.43
C GLU A 10 11.85 9.82 -14.73
N VAL A 11 11.10 9.48 -13.67
CA VAL A 11 9.72 9.01 -13.78
C VAL A 11 8.78 10.21 -13.82
N GLU A 12 8.24 10.48 -15.01
CA GLU A 12 7.36 11.63 -15.23
C GLU A 12 5.86 11.29 -15.15
N ASN A 13 5.52 10.00 -15.29
CA ASN A 13 4.13 9.53 -15.38
C ASN A 13 3.68 8.81 -14.11
N PHE A 14 3.50 9.55 -13.01
CA PHE A 14 2.93 9.00 -11.77
C PHE A 14 1.74 9.82 -11.29
N LEU A 15 0.79 9.15 -10.63
CA LEU A 15 -0.34 9.78 -9.97
C LEU A 15 -0.07 9.82 -8.46
N LEU A 16 0.04 11.02 -7.88
CA LEU A 16 0.08 11.19 -6.44
C LEU A 16 -1.34 11.46 -5.93
N VAL A 17 -1.87 10.56 -5.10
CA VAL A 17 -3.19 10.70 -4.46
C VAL A 17 -2.99 10.98 -2.97
N ALA A 18 -3.53 12.10 -2.49
CA ALA A 18 -3.59 12.43 -1.08
C ALA A 18 -4.94 11.96 -0.52
N LEU A 19 -4.92 11.14 0.53
CA LEU A 19 -6.13 10.58 1.14
C LEU A 19 -6.75 11.50 2.21
N ASP A 20 -6.05 12.58 2.58
CA ASP A 20 -6.53 13.60 3.52
C ASP A 20 -6.10 15.02 3.12
N ALA A 21 -6.81 16.03 3.63
CA ALA A 21 -6.55 17.44 3.32
C ALA A 21 -5.17 17.95 3.82
N PRO A 22 -4.69 17.56 5.03
CA PRO A 22 -3.32 17.90 5.45
C PRO A 22 -2.24 17.44 4.47
N SER A 23 -2.32 16.20 3.99
CA SER A 23 -1.39 15.61 3.01
C SER A 23 -1.45 16.35 1.69
N HIS A 24 -2.65 16.64 1.18
CA HIS A 24 -2.81 17.43 -0.05
C HIS A 24 -2.22 18.85 0.09
N SER A 25 -2.46 19.50 1.22
CA SER A 25 -1.92 20.83 1.54
C SER A 25 -0.39 20.82 1.61
N PHE A 26 0.20 19.77 2.18
CA PHE A 26 1.64 19.57 2.23
C PHE A 26 2.25 19.54 0.82
N PHE A 27 1.74 18.70 -0.08
CA PHE A 27 2.27 18.61 -1.46
C PHE A 27 2.06 19.90 -2.25
N THR A 28 0.89 20.54 -2.11
CA THR A 28 0.58 21.81 -2.76
C THR A 28 1.57 22.91 -2.34
N LYS A 29 1.85 23.03 -1.03
CA LYS A 29 2.86 23.98 -0.50
C LYS A 29 4.24 23.77 -1.11
N HIS A 30 4.59 22.52 -1.43
CA HIS A 30 5.87 22.14 -2.01
C HIS A 30 5.87 22.06 -3.56
N LYS A 31 4.84 22.63 -4.22
CA LYS A 31 4.70 22.65 -5.69
C LYS A 31 4.72 21.24 -6.31
N VAL A 32 4.16 20.27 -5.60
CA VAL A 32 3.91 18.92 -6.11
C VAL A 32 2.41 18.79 -6.34
N HIS A 33 2.01 18.43 -7.56
CA HIS A 33 0.60 18.17 -7.84
C HIS A 33 0.16 16.86 -7.17
N SER A 34 -0.94 16.89 -6.44
CA SER A 34 -1.59 15.71 -5.88
C SER A 34 -3.10 15.83 -6.04
N HIS A 35 -3.78 14.70 -6.23
CA HIS A 35 -5.24 14.64 -6.25
C HIS A 35 -5.74 14.33 -4.85
N LEU A 36 -6.62 15.18 -4.32
CA LEU A 36 -7.26 14.94 -3.03
C LEU A 36 -8.43 13.96 -3.21
N LEU A 37 -8.32 12.80 -2.60
CA LEU A 37 -9.43 11.90 -2.32
C LEU A 37 -9.74 12.06 -0.83
N ALA A 38 -10.54 13.06 -0.47
CA ALA A 38 -10.78 13.43 0.92
C ALA A 38 -11.52 12.32 1.68
N VAL A 39 -10.83 11.67 2.62
CA VAL A 39 -11.37 10.66 3.53
C VAL A 39 -11.12 11.12 4.96
N GLY A 40 -12.17 11.15 5.79
CA GLY A 40 -12.07 11.54 7.20
C GLY A 40 -12.11 13.05 7.46
N GLY A 41 -12.28 13.42 8.74
CA GLY A 41 -12.30 14.81 9.20
C GLY A 41 -10.90 15.42 9.30
N GLU A 42 -10.81 16.75 9.21
CA GLU A 42 -9.54 17.47 9.32
C GLU A 42 -8.82 17.19 10.66
N GLY A 43 -7.61 16.63 10.59
CA GLY A 43 -6.67 16.57 11.74
C GLY A 43 -6.77 15.35 12.65
N GLU A 44 -7.79 14.50 12.52
CA GLU A 44 -7.94 13.31 13.38
C GLU A 44 -6.98 12.16 13.01
N ALA A 45 -6.55 12.08 11.75
CA ALA A 45 -5.69 11.02 11.22
C ALA A 45 -4.22 11.04 11.72
N LEU A 46 -3.79 12.11 12.41
CA LEU A 46 -2.42 12.24 12.92
C LEU A 46 -2.08 11.24 14.03
N HIS A 47 -3.11 10.70 14.70
CA HIS A 47 -2.94 9.65 15.70
C HIS A 47 -3.07 8.29 15.03
N HIS A 48 -1.95 7.55 14.98
CA HIS A 48 -1.92 6.13 14.65
C HIS A 48 -2.95 5.42 15.55
N GLN A 49 -3.91 4.71 14.95
CA GLN A 49 -5.08 4.06 15.61
C GLN A 49 -6.31 4.94 15.89
N SER A 50 -6.34 6.21 15.48
CA SER A 50 -7.60 6.96 15.44
C SER A 50 -8.60 6.34 14.46
N GLY A 51 -9.89 6.60 14.66
CA GLY A 51 -10.93 6.19 13.69
C GLY A 51 -10.65 6.73 12.29
N ALA A 52 -10.28 8.01 12.17
CA ALA A 52 -9.92 8.62 10.90
C ALA A 52 -8.70 7.98 10.23
N PHE A 53 -7.67 7.60 11.00
CA PHE A 53 -6.54 6.85 10.47
C PHE A 53 -6.99 5.50 9.91
N MET A 54 -7.83 4.77 10.65
CA MET A 54 -8.38 3.49 10.21
C MET A 54 -9.23 3.62 8.93
N ASP A 55 -10.04 4.67 8.83
CA ASP A 55 -10.85 4.97 7.64
C ASP A 55 -9.96 5.22 6.42
N ILE A 56 -8.86 5.98 6.58
CA ILE A 56 -7.88 6.21 5.51
C ILE A 56 -7.24 4.89 5.08
N MET A 57 -6.84 4.03 6.02
CA MET A 57 -6.27 2.72 5.71
C MET A 57 -7.27 1.82 4.97
N HIS A 58 -8.57 1.93 5.26
CA HIS A 58 -9.61 1.20 4.54
C HIS A 58 -9.79 1.73 3.11
N VAL A 59 -9.98 3.05 2.95
CA VAL A 59 -10.18 3.65 1.62
C VAL A 59 -8.95 3.48 0.73
N ARG A 60 -7.73 3.46 1.30
CA ARG A 60 -6.52 3.09 0.57
C ARG A 60 -6.68 1.74 -0.13
N MET A 61 -7.10 0.71 0.60
CA MET A 61 -7.28 -0.64 0.05
C MET A 61 -8.42 -0.71 -0.97
N GLU A 62 -9.55 -0.03 -0.71
CA GLU A 62 -10.67 0.04 -1.66
C GLU A 62 -10.24 0.72 -2.98
N SER A 63 -9.47 1.80 -2.89
CA SER A 63 -8.97 2.55 -4.05
C SER A 63 -8.02 1.69 -4.89
N LEU A 64 -7.09 0.97 -4.24
CA LEU A 64 -6.17 0.06 -4.92
C LEU A 64 -6.91 -1.04 -5.67
N LEU A 65 -7.88 -1.69 -5.01
CA LEU A 65 -8.67 -2.75 -5.64
C LEU A 65 -9.47 -2.21 -6.84
N ALA A 66 -10.06 -1.02 -6.73
CA ALA A 66 -10.79 -0.40 -7.82
C ALA A 66 -9.89 -0.12 -9.04
N ILE A 67 -8.68 0.38 -8.81
CA ILE A 67 -7.67 0.62 -9.86
C ILE A 67 -7.26 -0.69 -10.52
N MET A 68 -6.96 -1.72 -9.73
CA MET A 68 -6.52 -3.03 -10.25
C MET A 68 -7.61 -3.74 -11.04
N ARG A 69 -8.89 -3.63 -10.63
CA ARG A 69 -10.03 -4.14 -11.40
C ARG A 69 -10.24 -3.39 -12.71
N GLY A 70 -9.76 -2.16 -12.81
CA GLY A 70 -9.71 -1.37 -14.03
C GLY A 70 -8.61 -1.77 -15.02
N GLY A 71 -7.81 -2.81 -14.71
CA GLY A 71 -6.74 -3.30 -15.58
C GLY A 71 -5.40 -2.58 -15.40
N VAL A 72 -5.18 -1.92 -14.25
CA VAL A 72 -3.96 -1.17 -13.96
C VAL A 72 -3.17 -1.83 -12.84
N SER A 73 -1.92 -2.22 -13.12
CA SER A 73 -0.99 -2.73 -12.12
C SER A 73 -0.57 -1.59 -11.19
N VAL A 74 -0.44 -1.89 -9.90
CA VAL A 74 -0.19 -0.87 -8.87
C VAL A 74 1.16 -1.07 -8.22
N TRP A 75 1.86 0.03 -8.01
CA TRP A 75 2.94 0.12 -7.05
C TRP A 75 2.49 1.06 -5.94
N LEU A 76 2.26 0.52 -4.75
CA LEU A 76 1.93 1.29 -3.57
C LEU A 76 3.20 1.58 -2.79
N THR A 77 3.32 2.82 -2.31
CA THR A 77 4.34 3.19 -1.34
C THR A 77 3.85 4.33 -0.46
N ASP A 78 4.14 4.25 0.84
CA ASP A 78 3.98 5.37 1.75
C ASP A 78 4.91 6.51 1.31
N VAL A 79 4.48 7.74 1.53
CA VAL A 79 5.14 8.92 0.92
C VAL A 79 6.44 9.34 1.62
N ASP A 80 6.60 8.91 2.87
CA ASP A 80 7.81 9.06 3.66
C ASP A 80 8.88 8.01 3.31
N ALA A 81 8.56 7.02 2.45
CA ALA A 81 9.54 6.09 1.92
C ALA A 81 10.70 6.79 1.19
N ILE A 82 11.88 6.20 1.32
CA ILE A 82 13.12 6.63 0.67
C ILE A 82 13.74 5.41 0.00
N PHE A 83 14.11 5.55 -1.28
CA PHE A 83 14.79 4.51 -2.04
C PHE A 83 16.25 4.90 -2.20
N ASN A 84 17.14 4.01 -1.76
CA ASN A 84 18.58 4.17 -1.92
C ASN A 84 19.10 3.52 -3.20
N ASN A 85 18.28 2.68 -3.84
CA ASN A 85 18.56 1.97 -5.09
C ASN A 85 17.38 2.14 -6.04
N ASP A 86 17.50 1.62 -7.27
CA ASP A 86 16.40 1.58 -8.24
C ASP A 86 15.17 0.87 -7.63
N PRO A 87 14.05 1.58 -7.42
CA PRO A 87 12.88 0.97 -6.83
C PRO A 87 12.08 0.13 -7.83
N PHE A 88 12.41 0.13 -9.13
CA PHE A 88 11.67 -0.54 -10.19
C PHE A 88 12.21 -1.91 -10.58
N ALA A 89 13.25 -2.41 -9.92
CA ALA A 89 13.86 -3.70 -10.23
C ALA A 89 12.85 -4.87 -10.30
N PHE A 90 11.72 -4.78 -9.58
CA PHE A 90 10.65 -5.77 -9.63
C PHE A 90 9.95 -5.89 -11.00
N LEU A 91 10.02 -4.87 -11.87
CA LEU A 91 9.39 -4.88 -13.19
C LEU A 91 10.09 -5.81 -14.18
N GLU A 92 11.36 -6.12 -13.95
CA GLU A 92 12.17 -6.90 -14.90
C GLU A 92 11.83 -8.41 -14.90
N GLU A 93 11.12 -8.89 -13.88
CA GLU A 93 11.06 -10.33 -13.57
C GLU A 93 9.72 -11.01 -13.90
N GLY A 94 8.77 -10.31 -14.54
CA GLY A 94 7.50 -10.92 -14.96
C GLY A 94 6.65 -11.48 -13.81
N ARG A 95 6.93 -11.09 -12.55
CA ARG A 95 6.24 -11.57 -11.35
C ARG A 95 4.77 -11.11 -11.31
N ASP A 96 3.96 -11.75 -10.47
CA ASP A 96 2.58 -11.32 -10.18
C ASP A 96 2.50 -10.28 -9.06
N ALA A 97 3.43 -10.35 -8.09
CA ALA A 97 3.55 -9.38 -7.00
C ALA A 97 5.00 -9.31 -6.50
N ALA A 98 5.34 -8.18 -5.87
CA ALA A 98 6.61 -7.96 -5.19
C ALA A 98 6.34 -7.22 -3.86
N MET A 99 6.87 -7.74 -2.77
CA MET A 99 6.53 -7.30 -1.41
C MET A 99 7.81 -6.91 -0.67
N VAL A 100 7.79 -5.79 0.05
CA VAL A 100 8.90 -5.41 0.95
C VAL A 100 8.67 -6.01 2.33
N TYR A 101 9.70 -6.54 2.99
CA TYR A 101 9.60 -7.11 4.34
C TYR A 101 10.64 -6.49 5.27
N ASP A 102 10.27 -6.28 6.54
CA ASP A 102 11.10 -5.58 7.53
C ASP A 102 12.16 -6.50 8.18
N THR A 103 12.02 -7.83 8.06
CA THR A 103 12.95 -8.77 8.73
C THR A 103 13.25 -10.04 7.95
N PRO A 104 14.52 -10.47 7.87
CA PRO A 104 14.88 -11.84 7.49
C PRO A 104 14.68 -12.86 8.63
N PHE A 105 14.37 -12.43 9.87
CA PHE A 105 14.66 -13.22 11.09
C PHE A 105 13.55 -13.35 12.14
N LEU A 106 12.33 -12.83 11.93
CA LEU A 106 11.26 -13.08 12.90
C LEU A 106 10.73 -14.52 12.76
N PRO A 107 10.62 -15.29 13.87
CA PRO A 107 10.02 -16.60 13.82
C PRO A 107 8.56 -16.46 13.38
N LYS A 108 8.19 -17.16 12.30
CA LYS A 108 6.81 -17.28 11.83
C LYS A 108 5.96 -17.79 13.01
N GLY A 109 5.03 -16.97 13.46
CA GLY A 109 4.11 -17.31 14.54
C GLY A 109 2.69 -16.86 14.19
N GLU A 110 1.71 -17.43 14.88
CA GLU A 110 0.28 -17.12 14.70
C GLU A 110 -0.02 -15.62 14.87
N ASP A 111 0.74 -14.94 15.75
CA ASP A 111 0.63 -13.50 16.03
C ASP A 111 1.62 -12.62 15.25
N SER A 112 2.56 -13.22 14.49
CA SER A 112 3.55 -12.51 13.67
C SER A 112 3.76 -13.24 12.34
N PRO A 113 2.71 -13.30 11.50
CA PRO A 113 2.86 -13.75 10.13
C PRO A 113 3.83 -12.80 9.43
N LEU A 114 4.86 -13.33 8.76
CA LEU A 114 5.82 -12.65 7.87
C LEU A 114 5.61 -11.13 7.80
N MET A 115 6.46 -10.32 8.42
CA MET A 115 6.27 -8.86 8.46
C MET A 115 6.51 -8.22 7.08
N VAL A 116 5.56 -8.39 6.17
CA VAL A 116 5.47 -7.62 4.93
C VAL A 116 4.97 -6.22 5.25
N MET A 117 5.64 -5.24 4.68
CA MET A 117 5.31 -3.83 4.76
C MET A 117 4.14 -3.56 3.81
N ALA A 118 2.93 -3.41 4.33
CA ALA A 118 1.78 -3.01 3.50
C ALA A 118 1.88 -1.55 3.03
N GLY A 119 2.86 -0.80 3.55
CA GLY A 119 3.26 0.51 3.06
C GLY A 119 4.18 0.47 1.83
N CYS A 120 4.61 -0.68 1.32
CA CYS A 120 5.39 -0.75 0.06
C CYS A 120 5.27 -2.11 -0.63
N PHE A 121 4.55 -2.16 -1.75
CA PHE A 121 4.44 -3.37 -2.57
C PHE A 121 4.04 -3.05 -4.01
N TRP A 122 4.38 -3.95 -4.92
CA TRP A 122 3.88 -3.98 -6.28
C TRP A 122 2.95 -5.18 -6.50
N MET A 123 1.88 -4.97 -7.25
CA MET A 123 0.96 -6.02 -7.67
C MET A 123 0.50 -5.81 -9.11
N ARG A 124 0.47 -6.90 -9.87
CA ARG A 124 -0.14 -6.97 -11.19
C ARG A 124 -1.67 -6.91 -11.09
N GLU A 125 -2.30 -6.27 -12.08
CA GLU A 125 -3.75 -6.08 -12.19
C GLU A 125 -4.57 -7.38 -12.17
N CYS A 126 -5.87 -7.28 -11.83
CA CYS A 126 -6.71 -8.44 -11.50
C CYS A 126 -6.92 -9.42 -12.66
N GLY A 127 -6.97 -8.94 -13.90
CA GLY A 127 -7.19 -9.77 -15.08
C GLY A 127 -6.06 -10.75 -15.32
N ALA A 128 -4.82 -10.31 -15.16
CA ALA A 128 -3.61 -11.12 -15.27
C ALA A 128 -3.31 -11.90 -13.99
N SER A 129 -3.61 -11.35 -12.81
CA SER A 129 -3.33 -12.00 -11.53
C SER A 129 -4.53 -11.91 -10.56
N PRO A 130 -5.58 -12.74 -10.73
CA PRO A 130 -6.78 -12.70 -9.89
C PRO A 130 -6.48 -12.87 -8.40
N SER A 131 -5.46 -13.67 -8.07
CA SER A 131 -5.01 -13.94 -6.70
C SER A 131 -4.61 -12.70 -5.90
N ASN A 132 -4.10 -11.65 -6.58
CA ASN A 132 -3.74 -10.39 -5.95
C ASN A 132 -4.99 -9.65 -5.45
N CYS A 133 -6.03 -9.59 -6.28
CA CYS A 133 -7.27 -8.91 -5.93
C CYS A 133 -8.06 -9.67 -4.87
N GLU A 134 -8.06 -11.00 -4.93
CA GLU A 134 -8.59 -11.83 -3.84
C GLU A 134 -7.86 -11.58 -2.50
N LEU A 135 -6.54 -11.33 -2.52
CA LEU A 135 -5.79 -11.00 -1.31
C LEU A 135 -6.22 -9.64 -0.74
N LEU A 136 -6.38 -8.62 -1.59
CA LEU A 136 -6.87 -7.31 -1.16
C LEU A 136 -8.31 -7.38 -0.63
N GLU A 137 -9.18 -8.14 -1.29
CA GLU A 137 -10.56 -8.38 -0.83
C GLU A 137 -10.58 -9.06 0.54
N ALA A 138 -9.81 -10.13 0.71
CA ALA A 138 -9.69 -10.82 1.99
C ALA A 138 -9.12 -9.89 3.07
N THR A 139 -8.16 -9.03 2.73
CA THR A 139 -7.56 -8.05 3.65
C THR A 139 -8.60 -7.06 4.14
N MET A 140 -9.39 -6.49 3.23
CA MET A 140 -10.46 -5.56 3.58
C MET A 140 -11.57 -6.23 4.40
N GLN A 141 -11.93 -7.47 4.06
CA GLN A 141 -12.91 -8.23 4.83
C GLN A 141 -12.41 -8.43 6.27
N HIS A 142 -11.14 -8.81 6.43
CA HIS A 142 -10.52 -8.94 7.75
C HIS A 142 -10.50 -7.62 8.53
N GLN A 143 -10.23 -6.48 7.88
CA GLN A 143 -10.30 -5.16 8.53
C GLN A 143 -11.73 -4.84 9.01
N ARG A 144 -12.76 -5.16 8.22
CA ARG A 144 -14.17 -4.96 8.59
C ARG A 144 -14.57 -5.80 9.80
N GLU A 145 -14.07 -7.03 9.87
CA GLU A 145 -14.27 -7.93 11.02
C GLU A 145 -13.45 -7.50 12.24
N ASN A 146 -12.34 -6.78 12.03
CA ASN A 146 -11.39 -6.37 13.06
C ASN A 146 -11.08 -4.86 12.96
N PRO A 147 -12.03 -3.97 13.29
CA PRO A 147 -11.91 -2.53 13.04
C PRO A 147 -10.78 -1.82 13.82
N SER A 148 -10.18 -2.48 14.80
CA SER A 148 -8.98 -1.99 15.51
C SER A 148 -7.66 -2.38 14.84
N LYS A 149 -7.70 -3.21 13.80
CA LYS A 149 -6.52 -3.70 13.07
C LYS A 149 -6.35 -2.93 11.77
N HIS A 150 -5.28 -2.17 11.69
CA HIS A 150 -4.92 -1.49 10.45
C HIS A 150 -4.57 -2.50 9.34
N ASP A 151 -4.37 -1.96 8.15
CA ASP A 151 -4.23 -2.72 6.92
C ASP A 151 -3.00 -3.63 6.92
N GLN A 152 -1.83 -3.20 7.41
CA GLN A 152 -0.64 -4.06 7.49
C GLN A 152 -0.87 -5.31 8.34
N TYR A 153 -1.55 -5.18 9.49
CA TYR A 153 -1.89 -6.37 10.28
C TYR A 153 -2.80 -7.32 9.48
N SER A 154 -3.86 -6.77 8.90
CA SER A 154 -4.86 -7.56 8.17
C SER A 154 -4.27 -8.22 6.92
N PHE A 155 -3.38 -7.50 6.23
CA PHE A 155 -2.70 -7.95 5.04
C PHE A 155 -1.77 -9.13 5.36
N ASN A 156 -0.96 -9.02 6.40
CA ASN A 156 -0.08 -10.10 6.83
C ASN A 156 -0.85 -11.33 7.33
N ALA A 157 -1.96 -11.14 8.06
CA ALA A 157 -2.84 -12.23 8.48
C ALA A 157 -3.38 -13.03 7.29
N LYS A 158 -3.91 -12.35 6.26
CA LYS A 158 -4.44 -13.01 5.06
C LYS A 158 -3.34 -13.60 4.18
N LEU A 159 -2.19 -12.94 4.09
CA LEU A 159 -1.03 -13.44 3.35
C LEU A 159 -0.53 -14.78 3.93
N TYR A 160 -0.52 -14.90 5.25
CA TYR A 160 -0.15 -16.14 5.94
C TYR A 160 -1.15 -17.28 5.70
N GLU A 161 -2.45 -17.00 5.80
CA GLU A 161 -3.50 -17.98 5.54
C GLU A 161 -3.46 -18.54 4.12
N LYS A 162 -3.10 -17.71 3.12
CA LYS A 162 -2.96 -18.14 1.72
C LYS A 162 -1.78 -19.08 1.45
N GLY A 163 -0.92 -19.37 2.44
CA GLY A 163 0.18 -20.33 2.30
C GLY A 163 1.21 -19.88 1.26
N VAL A 164 2.04 -18.90 1.65
CA VAL A 164 2.96 -18.13 0.77
C VAL A 164 3.67 -18.98 -0.30
N ASN A 165 3.18 -18.86 -1.54
CA ASN A 165 3.89 -19.13 -2.79
C ASN A 165 4.25 -17.83 -3.53
N TYR A 166 4.34 -16.69 -2.83
CA TYR A 166 4.96 -15.50 -3.41
C TYR A 166 6.47 -15.65 -3.31
N THR A 167 7.16 -15.57 -4.44
CA THR A 167 8.62 -15.55 -4.46
C THR A 167 9.06 -14.26 -3.79
N LEU A 168 9.50 -14.38 -2.53
CA LEU A 168 10.21 -13.35 -1.79
C LEU A 168 11.49 -12.97 -2.53
#